data_AF-A0A820GCC0-F1
#
_entry.id   AF-A0A820GCC0-F1
#
_cell.length_a   1.000
_cell.length_b   1.000
_cell.length_c   1.000
_cell.angle_alpha   90.00
_cell.angle_beta   90.00
_cell.angle_gamma   90.00
#
_symmetry.space_group_name_H-M   'P 1'
#
loop_
_entity.id
_entity.type
_entity.pdbx_description
1 polymer ?
#
loop_
_entity_poly.entity_id
_entity_poly.type
_entity_poly.pdbx_seq_one_letter_code
_entity_poly.pdbx_strand_id
1 'polypeptide(L)'
;VYIYGATHKPDQIDFDFGLLHLLTGMNAIRTLQPYLDEKTVRRLLCCFFYLSLVMYISQRQPKINEHLINDYPIEQDKRNWEYVVDRTLHTKLATEVHCVKVIRTLKDAEAKYGSKNGFYLKTAIKSVDNLNVDKPWNYYKSHEPWIGMSDADRELNVKH
;
A
#
# COMPACT_ATOMS: atom_id res chain seq x y z
N VAL A 1 -2.87 4.40 -5.68
CA VAL A 1 -3.80 3.99 -4.61
C VAL A 1 -4.52 2.71 -4.95
N TYR A 2 -5.21 2.57 -6.09
CA TYR A 2 -5.85 1.30 -6.47
C TYR A 2 -4.91 0.10 -6.48
N ILE A 3 -3.74 0.24 -7.10
CA ILE A 3 -2.70 -0.81 -7.10
C ILE A 3 -2.26 -1.20 -5.67
N TYR A 4 -2.46 -0.37 -4.65
CA TYR A 4 -2.12 -0.69 -3.26
C TYR A 4 -3.34 -1.18 -2.46
N GLY A 5 -4.44 -0.44 -2.47
CA GLY A 5 -5.59 -0.66 -1.59
C GLY A 5 -6.68 -1.56 -2.18
N ALA A 6 -6.66 -1.81 -3.48
CA ALA A 6 -7.66 -2.58 -4.22
C ALA A 6 -7.11 -3.88 -4.83
N THR A 7 -5.94 -4.32 -4.35
CA THR A 7 -5.35 -5.62 -4.67
C THR A 7 -4.98 -6.28 -3.34
N HIS A 8 -5.65 -7.38 -3.02
CA HIS A 8 -5.38 -8.20 -1.83
C HIS A 8 -5.41 -9.65 -2.29
N LYS A 9 -4.64 -10.53 -1.63
CA LYS A 9 -4.81 -11.97 -1.84
C LYS A 9 -5.98 -12.44 -0.97
N PRO A 10 -6.75 -13.46 -1.38
CA PRO A 10 -7.93 -13.93 -0.63
C PRO A 10 -7.65 -14.29 0.85
N ASP A 11 -6.40 -14.60 1.17
CA ASP A 11 -5.88 -15.05 2.46
C ASP A 11 -4.87 -14.09 3.11
N GLN A 12 -4.49 -13.00 2.42
CA GLN A 12 -3.57 -11.98 2.93
C GLN A 12 -4.25 -10.62 2.92
N ILE A 13 -4.65 -10.19 4.12
CA ILE A 13 -5.14 -8.84 4.40
C ILE A 13 -3.96 -7.86 4.56
N ASP A 14 -2.74 -8.39 4.70
CA ASP A 14 -1.50 -7.64 4.79
C ASP A 14 -1.22 -6.89 3.48
N PHE A 15 -0.73 -5.66 3.59
CA PHE A 15 -0.39 -4.86 2.43
C PHE A 15 0.91 -5.34 1.76
N ASP A 16 0.88 -5.37 0.44
CA ASP A 16 2.03 -5.74 -0.38
C ASP A 16 3.10 -4.66 -0.33
N PHE A 17 4.31 -5.03 0.11
CA PHE A 17 5.43 -4.09 0.20
C PHE A 17 5.85 -3.55 -1.16
N GLY A 18 5.77 -4.33 -2.23
CA GLY A 18 6.10 -3.85 -3.56
C GLY A 18 5.13 -2.76 -4.01
N LEU A 19 3.85 -3.00 -3.83
CA LEU A 19 2.79 -2.09 -4.28
C LEU A 19 2.70 -0.83 -3.42
N LEU A 20 3.00 -0.91 -2.12
CA LEU A 20 3.09 0.29 -1.26
C LEU A 20 4.24 1.21 -1.70
N HIS A 21 5.36 0.65 -2.18
CA HIS A 21 6.48 1.46 -2.66
C HIS A 21 6.15 2.24 -3.93
N LEU A 22 5.28 1.70 -4.78
CA LEU A 22 4.74 2.46 -5.91
C LEU A 22 3.94 3.67 -5.40
N LEU A 23 3.08 3.49 -4.41
CA LEU A 23 2.30 4.58 -3.83
C LEU A 23 3.19 5.67 -3.24
N THR A 24 4.15 5.29 -2.38
CA THR A 24 5.04 6.26 -1.72
C THR A 24 6.04 6.87 -2.70
N GLY A 25 6.51 6.10 -3.69
CA GLY A 25 7.41 6.57 -4.73
C GLY A 25 6.77 7.63 -5.62
N MET A 26 5.52 7.44 -6.04
CA MET A 26 4.79 8.49 -6.79
C MET A 26 4.60 9.76 -5.95
N ASN A 27 4.32 9.62 -4.65
CA ASN A 27 4.23 10.79 -3.77
C ASN A 27 5.57 11.53 -3.65
N ALA A 28 6.69 10.81 -3.59
CA ALA A 28 8.02 11.40 -3.61
C ALA A 28 8.30 12.15 -4.92
N ILE A 29 8.02 11.55 -6.08
CA ILE A 29 8.16 12.22 -7.39
C ILE A 29 7.32 13.50 -7.43
N ARG A 30 6.06 13.45 -6.99
CA ARG A 30 5.17 14.62 -6.93
C ARG A 30 5.72 15.71 -6.01
N THR A 31 6.24 15.36 -4.84
CA THR A 31 6.83 16.31 -3.89
C THR A 31 8.10 16.96 -4.43
N LEU A 32 8.91 16.21 -5.20
CA LEU A 32 10.13 16.70 -5.81
C LEU A 32 9.89 17.48 -7.11
N GLN A 33 8.77 17.24 -7.80
CA GLN A 33 8.43 17.84 -9.09
C GLN A 33 8.68 19.37 -9.17
N PRO A 34 8.34 20.20 -8.16
CA PRO A 34 8.57 21.65 -8.24
C PRO A 34 10.05 22.07 -8.25
N TYR A 35 10.96 21.17 -7.87
CA TYR A 35 12.39 21.44 -7.75
C TYR A 35 13.22 20.84 -8.90
N LEU A 36 12.56 20.20 -9.87
CA LEU A 36 13.21 19.47 -10.96
C LEU A 36 12.83 20.10 -12.31
N ASP A 37 13.74 20.04 -13.27
CA ASP A 37 13.43 20.44 -14.65
C ASP A 37 12.48 19.43 -15.32
N GLU A 38 11.76 19.90 -16.33
CA GLU A 38 10.74 19.11 -17.02
C GLU A 38 11.30 17.82 -17.65
N LYS A 39 12.54 17.86 -18.17
CA LYS A 39 13.18 16.69 -18.78
C LYS A 39 13.50 15.63 -17.73
N THR A 40 13.94 16.04 -16.54
CA THR A 40 14.15 15.15 -15.40
C THR A 40 12.83 14.55 -14.89
N VAL A 41 11.79 15.37 -14.70
CA VAL A 41 10.47 14.88 -14.29
C VAL A 41 9.92 13.86 -15.29
N ARG A 42 10.01 14.15 -16.59
CA ARG A 42 9.58 13.22 -17.65
C ARG A 42 10.31 11.89 -17.57
N ARG A 43 11.64 11.90 -17.40
CA ARG A 43 12.44 10.67 -17.25
C ARG A 43 12.03 9.88 -15.99
N LEU A 44 11.84 10.56 -14.86
CA LEU A 44 11.39 9.92 -13.62
C LEU A 44 10.02 9.26 -13.78
N LEU A 45 9.07 9.92 -14.43
CA LEU A 45 7.74 9.36 -14.69
C LEU A 45 7.82 8.14 -15.61
N CYS A 46 8.68 8.16 -16.65
CA CYS A 46 8.91 6.99 -17.50
C CYS A 46 9.50 5.82 -16.70
N CYS A 47 10.58 6.05 -15.94
CA CYS A 47 11.18 5.02 -15.09
C CYS A 47 10.18 4.46 -14.07
N PHE A 48 9.39 5.33 -13.45
CA PHE A 48 8.36 4.94 -12.49
C PHE A 48 7.25 4.12 -13.14
N PHE A 49 6.85 4.47 -14.37
CA PHE A 49 5.87 3.68 -15.13
C PHE A 49 6.39 2.27 -15.42
N TYR A 50 7.63 2.12 -15.90
CA TYR A 50 8.23 0.81 -16.11
C TYR A 50 8.39 0.01 -14.81
N LEU A 51 8.81 0.66 -13.72
CA LEU A 51 8.86 0.04 -12.40
C LEU A 51 7.48 -0.47 -11.97
N SER A 52 6.43 0.34 -12.18
CA SER A 52 5.05 -0.04 -11.84
C SER A 52 4.60 -1.26 -12.64
N LEU A 53 4.91 -1.33 -13.93
CA LEU A 53 4.60 -2.49 -14.77
C LEU A 53 5.35 -3.74 -14.31
N VAL A 54 6.65 -3.63 -14.05
CA VAL A 54 7.47 -4.77 -13.58
C VAL A 54 6.93 -5.32 -12.27
N MET A 55 6.63 -4.44 -11.30
CA MET A 55 6.07 -4.84 -10.00
C MET A 55 4.67 -5.46 -10.13
N TYR A 56 3.82 -4.93 -11.02
CA TYR A 56 2.49 -5.49 -11.24
C TYR A 56 2.54 -6.88 -11.88
N ILE A 57 3.42 -7.06 -12.88
CA ILE A 57 3.59 -8.35 -13.58
C ILE A 57 4.26 -9.38 -12.66
N SER A 58 5.28 -9.00 -11.88
CA SER A 58 5.96 -9.90 -10.94
C SER A 58 5.01 -10.43 -9.86
N GLN A 59 3.98 -9.65 -9.50
CA GLN A 59 2.91 -10.06 -8.59
C GLN A 59 1.81 -10.90 -9.26
N ARG A 60 2.06 -11.43 -10.46
CA ARG A 60 1.11 -12.22 -11.28
C ARG A 60 -0.17 -11.47 -11.64
N GLN A 61 -0.06 -10.17 -11.88
CA GLN A 61 -1.15 -9.32 -12.37
C GLN A 61 -2.38 -9.39 -11.44
N PRO A 62 -2.23 -8.99 -10.17
CA PRO A 62 -3.30 -9.11 -9.19
C PRO A 62 -4.55 -8.36 -9.67
N LYS A 63 -5.71 -9.01 -9.58
CA LYS A 63 -6.98 -8.40 -9.98
C LYS A 63 -7.26 -7.16 -9.14
N ILE A 64 -7.42 -6.02 -9.81
CA ILE A 64 -7.83 -4.78 -9.16
C ILE A 64 -9.34 -4.81 -8.96
N ASN A 65 -9.79 -4.73 -7.71
CA ASN A 65 -11.21 -4.69 -7.37
C ASN A 65 -11.50 -3.45 -6.51
N GLU A 66 -12.09 -2.43 -7.13
CA GLU A 66 -12.35 -1.13 -6.47
C GLU A 66 -13.33 -1.23 -5.29
N HIS A 67 -14.22 -2.22 -5.31
CA HIS A 67 -15.18 -2.48 -4.23
C HIS A 67 -14.49 -2.72 -2.87
N LEU A 68 -13.24 -3.17 -2.89
CA LEU A 68 -12.43 -3.39 -1.69
C LEU A 68 -12.04 -2.10 -0.96
N ILE A 69 -12.19 -0.95 -1.61
CA ILE A 69 -12.02 0.38 -1.02
C ILE A 69 -13.39 1.04 -0.88
N ASN A 70 -14.18 1.01 -1.96
CA ASN A 70 -15.45 1.73 -2.03
C ASN A 70 -16.46 1.21 -1.01
N ASP A 71 -16.52 -0.11 -0.84
CA ASP A 71 -17.49 -0.80 0.01
C ASP A 71 -16.88 -1.27 1.33
N TYR A 72 -15.67 -0.80 1.66
CA TYR A 72 -15.04 -1.12 2.94
C TYR A 72 -15.89 -0.58 4.09
N PRO A 73 -16.35 -1.44 5.03
CA PRO A 73 -17.24 -1.03 6.10
C PRO A 73 -16.49 -0.15 7.10
N ILE A 74 -16.98 1.07 7.31
CA ILE A 74 -16.38 2.04 8.22
C ILE A 74 -17.48 2.59 9.12
N GLU A 75 -17.30 2.40 10.42
CA GLU A 75 -18.17 3.01 11.43
C GLU A 75 -18.06 4.54 11.36
N GLN A 76 -19.16 5.24 11.59
CA GLN A 76 -19.26 6.68 11.32
C GLN A 76 -18.29 7.52 12.17
N ASP A 77 -18.01 7.08 13.39
CA ASP A 77 -17.05 7.66 14.33
C ASP A 77 -15.58 7.46 13.92
N LYS A 78 -15.29 6.41 13.14
CA LYS A 78 -13.94 6.14 12.60
C LYS A 78 -13.63 6.92 11.32
N ARG A 79 -14.62 7.55 10.71
CA ARG A 79 -14.50 8.22 9.40
C ARG A 79 -13.86 9.61 9.49
N ASN A 80 -12.69 9.69 10.10
CA ASN A 80 -11.93 10.92 10.23
C ASN A 80 -10.41 10.64 10.27
N TRP A 81 -9.61 11.68 10.03
CA TRP A 81 -8.16 11.54 9.97
C TRP A 81 -7.54 11.42 11.37
N GLU A 82 -8.21 11.90 12.41
CA GLU A 82 -7.79 11.78 13.81
C GLU A 82 -7.67 10.31 14.21
N TYR A 83 -8.66 9.49 13.88
CA TYR A 83 -8.66 8.04 14.08
C TYR A 83 -7.44 7.39 13.40
N VAL A 84 -7.21 7.69 12.12
CA VAL A 84 -6.09 7.11 11.38
C VAL A 84 -4.74 7.50 11.99
N VAL A 85 -4.57 8.77 12.37
CA VAL A 85 -3.34 9.27 12.99
C VAL A 85 -3.12 8.61 14.35
N ASP A 86 -4.14 8.55 15.19
CA ASP A 86 -4.08 7.90 16.50
C ASP A 86 -3.67 6.42 16.38
N ARG A 87 -4.34 5.68 15.50
CA ARG A 87 -4.04 4.26 15.22
C ARG A 87 -2.69 4.03 14.57
N THR A 88 -2.07 5.05 14.00
CA THR A 88 -0.73 4.98 13.43
C THR A 88 0.34 5.30 14.48
N LEU A 89 0.12 6.29 15.34
CA LEU A 89 1.15 6.83 16.25
C LEU A 89 1.12 6.23 17.67
N HIS A 90 -0.03 5.74 18.13
CA HIS A 90 -0.20 5.22 19.50
C HIS A 90 -0.31 3.69 19.54
N THR A 91 0.15 3.01 18.50
CA THR A 91 0.20 1.54 18.40
C THR A 91 1.58 1.06 17.96
N LYS A 92 1.74 -0.25 17.74
CA LYS A 92 2.97 -0.83 17.19
C LYS A 92 3.35 -0.25 15.82
N LEU A 93 2.37 0.31 15.07
CA LEU A 93 2.60 0.92 13.76
C LEU A 93 3.48 2.17 13.82
N ALA A 94 3.63 2.80 14.99
CA ALA A 94 4.49 3.97 15.15
C ALA A 94 5.96 3.63 14.85
N THR A 95 6.35 2.37 15.06
CA THR A 95 7.68 1.85 14.75
C THR A 95 7.78 1.27 13.34
N GLU A 96 6.65 1.17 12.61
CA GLU A 96 6.63 0.63 11.26
C GLU A 96 6.66 1.76 10.20
N VAL A 97 7.84 1.99 9.65
CA VAL A 97 8.12 3.10 8.74
C VAL A 97 7.32 3.03 7.43
N HIS A 98 6.94 1.85 6.92
CA HIS A 98 6.18 1.74 5.68
C HIS A 98 4.73 2.16 5.90
N CYS A 99 4.14 1.76 7.04
CA CYS A 99 2.82 2.20 7.43
C CYS A 99 2.75 3.74 7.50
N VAL A 100 3.66 4.37 8.24
CA VAL A 100 3.68 5.83 8.39
C VAL A 100 3.81 6.54 7.04
N LYS A 101 4.66 6.04 6.12
CA LYS A 101 4.82 6.59 4.77
C LYS A 101 3.55 6.47 3.94
N VAL A 102 2.86 5.34 4.01
CA VAL A 102 1.59 5.14 3.30
C VAL A 102 0.52 6.09 3.82
N ILE A 103 0.32 6.15 5.14
CA ILE A 103 -0.71 7.00 5.76
C ILE A 103 -0.46 8.47 5.42
N ARG A 104 0.78 8.93 5.54
CA ARG A 104 1.17 10.28 5.11
C ARG A 104 0.88 10.51 3.63
N THR A 105 1.23 9.56 2.77
CA THR A 105 1.00 9.66 1.32
C THR A 105 -0.49 9.78 0.98
N LEU A 106 -1.36 9.00 1.62
CA LEU A 106 -2.80 9.07 1.41
C LEU A 106 -3.37 10.41 1.88
N LYS A 107 -2.92 10.91 3.04
CA LYS A 107 -3.31 12.21 3.57
C LYS A 107 -2.90 13.36 2.64
N ASP A 108 -1.66 13.34 2.15
CA ASP A 108 -1.16 14.32 1.19
C ASP A 108 -1.94 14.28 -0.13
N ALA A 109 -2.29 13.08 -0.60
CA ALA A 109 -3.07 12.90 -1.82
C ALA A 109 -4.50 13.41 -1.67
N GLU A 110 -5.14 13.21 -0.52
CA GLU A 110 -6.46 13.78 -0.23
C GLU A 110 -6.43 15.31 -0.22
N ALA A 111 -5.44 15.90 0.46
CA ALA A 111 -5.26 17.34 0.51
C ALA A 111 -5.04 17.94 -0.90
N LYS A 112 -4.33 17.23 -1.78
CA LYS A 112 -4.02 17.71 -3.14
C LYS A 112 -5.14 17.47 -4.15
N TYR A 113 -5.81 16.33 -4.10
CA TYR A 113 -6.74 15.86 -5.12
C TYR A 113 -8.20 15.78 -4.65
N GLY A 114 -8.49 16.25 -3.44
CA GLY A 114 -9.81 16.21 -2.81
C GLY A 114 -10.19 14.85 -2.24
N SER A 115 -11.29 14.80 -1.48
CA SER A 115 -11.73 13.60 -0.75
C SER A 115 -12.10 12.42 -1.66
N LYS A 116 -12.64 12.66 -2.86
CA LYS A 116 -13.13 11.63 -3.79
C LYS A 116 -14.02 10.58 -3.08
N ASN A 117 -15.11 11.03 -2.46
CA ASN A 117 -16.00 10.19 -1.64
C ASN A 117 -15.30 9.48 -0.46
N GLY A 118 -14.25 10.10 0.08
CA GLY A 118 -13.41 9.55 1.14
C GLY A 118 -12.43 8.48 0.67
N PHE A 119 -12.20 8.32 -0.63
CA PHE A 119 -11.35 7.26 -1.20
C PHE A 119 -10.00 7.07 -0.50
N TYR A 120 -9.29 8.16 -0.22
CA TYR A 120 -7.99 8.11 0.44
C TYR A 120 -8.12 7.75 1.92
N LEU A 121 -9.02 8.42 2.65
CA LEU A 121 -9.34 8.11 4.03
C LEU A 121 -9.80 6.66 4.23
N LYS A 122 -10.70 6.13 3.36
CA LYS A 122 -11.15 4.73 3.40
C LYS A 122 -9.97 3.76 3.24
N THR A 123 -9.08 4.04 2.30
CA THR A 123 -7.86 3.24 2.10
C THR A 123 -6.96 3.30 3.33
N ALA A 124 -6.86 4.46 3.99
CA ALA A 124 -6.03 4.66 5.17
C ALA A 124 -6.61 3.94 6.41
N ILE A 125 -7.92 4.04 6.65
CA ILE A 125 -8.64 3.31 7.72
C ILE A 125 -8.46 1.80 7.53
N LYS A 126 -8.76 1.30 6.32
CA LYS A 126 -8.48 -0.09 5.95
C LYS A 126 -7.02 -0.47 6.20
N SER A 127 -6.09 0.46 6.02
CA SER A 127 -4.68 0.18 6.26
C SER A 127 -4.34 -0.01 7.73
N VAL A 128 -4.76 0.91 8.58
CA VAL A 128 -4.47 0.84 10.01
C VAL A 128 -5.26 -0.28 10.70
N ASP A 129 -6.46 -0.60 10.24
CA ASP A 129 -7.29 -1.66 10.84
C ASP A 129 -6.68 -3.05 10.60
N ASN A 130 -6.17 -3.27 9.38
CA ASN A 130 -5.59 -4.56 8.99
C ASN A 130 -4.12 -4.74 9.38
N LEU A 131 -3.40 -3.66 9.70
CA LEU A 131 -2.02 -3.75 10.18
C LEU A 131 -1.92 -3.75 11.72
N ASN A 132 -2.95 -3.25 12.42
CA ASN A 132 -3.01 -3.26 13.88
C ASN A 132 -3.59 -4.56 14.47
N VAL A 133 -3.84 -5.59 13.67
CA VAL A 133 -4.20 -6.91 14.21
C VAL A 133 -2.98 -7.46 14.98
N ASP A 134 -3.19 -8.21 16.06
CA ASP A 134 -2.11 -8.78 16.90
C ASP A 134 -1.11 -9.70 16.16
N LYS A 135 -1.30 -9.90 14.86
CA LYS A 135 -0.34 -10.54 13.96
C LYS A 135 0.67 -9.47 13.51
N PRO A 136 1.95 -9.56 13.90
CA PRO A 136 2.95 -8.63 13.41
C PRO A 136 3.02 -8.72 11.88
N TRP A 137 2.91 -7.57 11.21
CA TRP A 137 3.15 -7.49 9.78
C TRP A 137 4.58 -7.98 9.50
N ASN A 138 4.69 -9.11 8.81
CA ASN A 138 5.96 -9.79 8.61
C ASN A 138 6.47 -9.50 7.20
N TYR A 139 7.47 -8.61 7.13
CA TYR A 139 8.19 -8.25 5.91
C TYR A 139 8.55 -9.49 5.05
N TYR A 140 9.10 -10.55 5.66
CA TYR A 140 9.55 -11.74 4.95
C TYR A 140 8.39 -12.52 4.32
N LYS A 141 7.23 -12.61 4.98
CA LYS A 141 6.02 -13.26 4.42
C LYS A 141 5.41 -12.47 3.25
N SER A 142 5.62 -11.17 3.19
CA SER A 142 5.08 -10.29 2.14
C SER A 142 5.93 -10.26 0.86
N HIS A 143 7.15 -10.79 0.91
CA HIS A 143 8.11 -10.75 -0.20
C HIS A 143 8.42 -12.12 -0.77
N GLU A 144 8.60 -13.11 0.09
CA GLU A 144 8.94 -14.45 -0.35
C GLU A 144 8.33 -15.46 0.62
N PRO A 145 7.29 -16.22 0.21
CA PRO A 145 6.76 -17.28 1.08
C PRO A 145 7.82 -18.36 1.42
N TRP A 146 8.99 -18.36 0.77
CA TRP A 146 10.02 -19.40 0.82
C TRP A 146 11.26 -19.07 1.68
N ILE A 147 11.47 -17.80 2.05
CA ILE A 147 12.60 -17.40 2.90
C ILE A 147 12.18 -17.57 4.36
N GLY A 148 12.63 -18.68 4.97
CA GLY A 148 12.30 -19.09 6.35
C GLY A 148 11.49 -20.39 6.45
N MET A 149 11.09 -20.97 5.31
CA MET A 149 10.51 -22.31 5.24
C MET A 149 11.61 -23.39 5.29
N SER A 150 11.33 -24.51 5.93
CA SER A 150 12.21 -25.68 5.88
C SER A 150 12.29 -26.20 4.44
N ASP A 151 13.38 -26.86 4.05
CA ASP A 151 13.54 -27.34 2.67
C ASP A 151 12.42 -28.29 2.22
N ALA A 152 11.74 -28.96 3.16
CA ALA A 152 10.57 -29.80 2.88
C ALA A 152 9.34 -29.00 2.43
N ASP A 153 9.20 -27.74 2.85
CA ASP A 153 8.05 -26.88 2.49
C ASP A 153 8.28 -26.10 1.19
N ARG A 154 9.48 -26.22 0.60
CA ARG A 154 9.89 -25.58 -0.65
C ARG A 154 9.60 -26.42 -1.89
N GLU A 155 9.04 -27.63 -1.75
CA GLU A 155 8.59 -28.40 -2.90
C GLU A 155 7.47 -27.64 -3.62
N LEU A 156 7.84 -27.14 -4.80
CA LEU A 156 7.02 -26.35 -5.68
C LEU A 156 5.63 -26.98 -5.84
N ASN A 157 4.59 -26.18 -5.59
CA ASN A 157 3.22 -26.41 -6.05
C ASN A 157 3.16 -26.38 -7.59
N VAL A 158 3.88 -27.31 -8.23
CA VAL A 158 3.77 -27.69 -9.63
C VAL A 158 3.09 -29.06 -9.59
N LYS A 159 1.78 -29.04 -9.35
CA LYS A 159 0.92 -30.14 -9.79
C LYS A 159 0.10 -29.59 -10.95
N HIS A 160 0.30 -30.24 -12.10
CA HIS A 160 -0.37 -30.00 -13.37
C HIS A 160 -1.90 -30.09 -13.25
#